data_AF-A0A3N5VF10-F1
#
_entry.id   AF-A0A3N5VF10-F1
#
_cell.length_a   1.000
_cell.length_b   1.000
_cell.length_c   1.000
_cell.angle_alpha   90.00
_cell.angle_beta   90.00
_cell.angle_gamma   90.00
#
_symmetry.space_group_name_H-M   'P 1'
#
loop_
_entity.id
_entity.type
_entity.pdbx_description
1 polymer ?
#
loop_
_entity_poly.entity_id
_entity_poly.type
_entity_poly.pdbx_seq_one_letter_code
_entity_poly.pdbx_strand_id
1 'polypeptide(L)'
;MPNALIHETSPYLLQHAHNPVDWLPWSEAAFARARSEDKLVFLSVGYSTCHWCHVMEHESFENEKVAEVMNHHFINIKLDREERPDIDATYMAYVQATTGQGGWPMSVWLTPDGQPVFGGTYFPPDDRHGRPGFTRVCHELARLWRDDRARMESAAAGAMEHLRREAAESAVTAGLPDKRVFGDFLDRCETMFDSQWGGFGGAPKFPRPVVVRALMQLGERFGRATTEGAMAWEMSGRTLRAMAAGGMHDHLGGGFHRYSVDRYWHVPHYEKMLYDQAQLAMACLDAWQISGDDEFREVTNGIFRYLMETLRDSGGAFHAAEDADSLPDHEAKHKREGAFWTWSAAEISGLLDPRDAAIFCAAFGVQAEGNARPESDPHGELEGQNTLFRAMKYDALAVMFDCPESEIHERLAAAKLVLTSHRAKRPPPHRDDKIVTAWNGLAIGALARGGRLFDRADLVEAAQAAASFLKRDLWDGECLFRSYRQHRGSAEAFPADYVFLISGLIELHAVRPDGGWLEWATELQRKLDASFWDDARAGYVMRPGLSGETLMVIREDYDGAEPSPNHLAAENLLKLAVLLDEA
;
A
#
# COMPACT_ATOMS: atom_id res chain seq x y z
N MET A 1 -14.34 -3.54 -29.54
CA MET A 1 -15.34 -4.17 -28.65
C MET A 1 -14.66 -4.41 -27.32
N PRO A 2 -15.34 -4.27 -26.17
CA PRO A 2 -14.73 -4.59 -24.88
C PRO A 2 -14.36 -6.10 -24.81
N ASN A 3 -13.31 -6.41 -24.07
CA ASN A 3 -12.92 -7.78 -23.73
C ASN A 3 -13.72 -8.28 -22.51
N ALA A 4 -13.38 -9.48 -21.99
CA ALA A 4 -14.17 -10.13 -20.92
C ALA A 4 -14.18 -9.37 -19.58
N LEU A 5 -13.19 -8.49 -19.34
CA LEU A 5 -13.07 -7.76 -18.06
C LEU A 5 -14.20 -6.75 -17.83
N ILE A 6 -15.01 -6.42 -18.85
CA ILE A 6 -16.16 -5.51 -18.71
C ILE A 6 -17.24 -6.02 -17.72
N HIS A 7 -17.17 -7.30 -17.34
CA HIS A 7 -18.08 -7.95 -16.40
C HIS A 7 -17.54 -8.02 -14.97
N GLU A 8 -16.30 -7.57 -14.74
CA GLU A 8 -15.67 -7.61 -13.42
C GLU A 8 -16.10 -6.43 -12.54
N THR A 9 -15.97 -6.57 -11.22
CA THR A 9 -16.22 -5.48 -10.28
C THR A 9 -15.00 -4.62 -10.04
N SER A 10 -13.79 -5.20 -10.07
CA SER A 10 -12.56 -4.49 -9.78
C SER A 10 -12.38 -3.25 -10.67
N PRO A 11 -12.13 -2.06 -10.09
CA PRO A 11 -11.76 -0.88 -10.87
C PRO A 11 -10.51 -1.11 -11.73
N TYR A 12 -9.53 -1.85 -11.19
CA TYR A 12 -8.33 -2.22 -11.92
C TYR A 12 -8.65 -3.08 -13.15
N LEU A 13 -9.50 -4.10 -13.03
CA LEU A 13 -9.85 -4.93 -14.18
C LEU A 13 -10.69 -4.17 -15.21
N LEU A 14 -11.65 -3.38 -14.75
CA LEU A 14 -12.53 -2.59 -15.60
C LEU A 14 -11.78 -1.54 -16.44
N GLN A 15 -10.72 -0.93 -15.90
CA GLN A 15 -9.95 0.07 -16.67
C GLN A 15 -9.30 -0.54 -17.92
N HIS A 16 -8.99 -1.84 -17.89
CA HIS A 16 -8.38 -2.58 -19.00
C HIS A 16 -9.40 -3.23 -19.96
N ALA A 17 -10.71 -3.07 -19.71
CA ALA A 17 -11.78 -3.74 -20.46
C ALA A 17 -11.84 -3.34 -21.94
N HIS A 18 -11.24 -2.20 -22.30
CA HIS A 18 -11.23 -1.67 -23.67
C HIS A 18 -9.88 -1.82 -24.38
N ASN A 19 -8.89 -2.44 -23.74
CA ASN A 19 -7.59 -2.67 -24.35
C ASN A 19 -7.69 -3.65 -25.54
N PRO A 20 -6.85 -3.47 -26.57
CA PRO A 20 -6.81 -4.39 -27.72
C PRO A 20 -6.32 -5.81 -27.35
N VAL A 21 -5.64 -5.96 -26.21
CA VAL A 21 -5.34 -7.28 -25.64
C VAL A 21 -6.64 -7.97 -25.22
N ASP A 22 -6.82 -9.22 -25.63
CA ASP A 22 -7.97 -10.08 -25.28
C ASP A 22 -7.82 -10.58 -23.83
N TRP A 23 -8.06 -9.67 -22.89
CA TRP A 23 -7.94 -9.96 -21.46
C TRP A 23 -9.09 -10.85 -20.97
N LEU A 24 -8.72 -11.83 -20.15
CA LEU A 24 -9.61 -12.65 -19.34
C LEU A 24 -9.36 -12.40 -17.85
N PRO A 25 -10.40 -12.52 -17.00
CA PRO A 25 -10.19 -12.61 -15.56
C PRO A 25 -9.54 -13.95 -15.19
N TRP A 26 -8.87 -13.97 -14.04
CA TRP A 26 -8.36 -15.21 -13.48
C TRP A 26 -9.50 -16.18 -13.19
N SER A 27 -9.54 -17.30 -13.92
CA SER A 27 -10.62 -18.28 -13.82
C SER A 27 -10.22 -19.63 -14.39
N GLU A 28 -10.86 -20.69 -13.89
CA GLU A 28 -10.72 -22.04 -14.44
C GLU A 28 -11.07 -22.10 -15.94
N ALA A 29 -12.01 -21.26 -16.41
CA ALA A 29 -12.34 -21.16 -17.83
C ALA A 29 -11.16 -20.65 -18.67
N ALA A 30 -10.40 -19.67 -18.18
CA ALA A 30 -9.21 -19.17 -18.86
C ALA A 30 -8.11 -20.24 -18.94
N PHE A 31 -7.87 -20.98 -17.85
CA PHE A 31 -6.90 -22.09 -17.85
C PHE A 31 -7.36 -23.29 -18.69
N ALA A 32 -8.65 -23.60 -18.72
CA ALA A 32 -9.21 -24.62 -19.62
C ALA A 32 -9.01 -24.24 -21.09
N ARG A 33 -9.19 -22.95 -21.44
CA ARG A 33 -8.87 -22.42 -22.76
C ARG A 33 -7.39 -22.59 -23.08
N ALA A 34 -6.49 -22.23 -22.15
CA ALA A 34 -5.04 -22.39 -22.32
C ALA A 34 -4.63 -23.84 -22.58
N ARG A 35 -5.23 -24.80 -21.87
CA ARG A 35 -5.01 -26.24 -22.11
C ARG A 35 -5.54 -26.70 -23.47
N SER A 36 -6.72 -26.21 -23.87
CA SER A 36 -7.33 -26.60 -25.16
C SER A 36 -6.60 -26.03 -26.38
N GLU A 37 -6.06 -24.82 -26.25
CA GLU A 37 -5.30 -24.13 -27.31
C GLU A 37 -3.80 -24.46 -27.27
N ASP A 38 -3.35 -25.19 -26.24
CA ASP A 38 -1.94 -25.51 -25.96
C ASP A 38 -1.02 -24.28 -25.91
N LYS A 39 -1.49 -23.22 -25.22
CA LYS A 39 -0.79 -21.94 -25.10
C LYS A 39 -0.37 -21.66 -23.67
N LEU A 40 0.79 -21.00 -23.50
CA LEU A 40 1.14 -20.37 -22.24
C LEU A 40 0.10 -19.32 -21.84
N VAL A 41 -0.05 -19.12 -20.53
CA VAL A 41 -0.82 -18.03 -19.96
C VAL A 41 0.13 -16.86 -19.68
N PHE A 42 -0.24 -15.66 -20.12
CA PHE A 42 0.41 -14.43 -19.65
C PHE A 42 -0.43 -13.84 -18.52
N LEU A 43 0.11 -13.83 -17.30
CA LEU A 43 -0.49 -13.25 -16.12
C LEU A 43 0.10 -11.84 -15.88
N SER A 44 -0.76 -10.82 -15.90
CA SER A 44 -0.43 -9.46 -15.49
C SER A 44 -1.15 -9.12 -14.18
N VAL A 45 -0.39 -8.90 -13.11
CA VAL A 45 -0.91 -8.57 -11.77
C VAL A 45 -0.61 -7.11 -11.43
N GLY A 46 -1.60 -6.40 -10.89
CA GLY A 46 -1.48 -5.01 -10.45
C GLY A 46 -2.68 -4.57 -9.63
N TYR A 47 -2.85 -3.26 -9.48
CA TYR A 47 -3.98 -2.64 -8.77
C TYR A 47 -4.21 -1.21 -9.31
N SER A 48 -5.39 -0.64 -9.04
CA SER A 48 -5.96 0.47 -9.82
C SER A 48 -5.19 1.79 -9.70
N THR A 49 -4.51 2.02 -8.58
CA THR A 49 -3.84 3.29 -8.27
C THR A 49 -2.34 3.27 -8.56
N CYS A 50 -1.84 2.19 -9.14
CA CYS A 50 -0.41 1.97 -9.37
C CYS A 50 0.08 2.68 -10.64
N HIS A 51 0.92 3.71 -10.48
CA HIS A 51 1.53 4.45 -11.61
C HIS A 51 2.22 3.53 -12.63
N TRP A 52 3.11 2.64 -12.18
CA TRP A 52 3.83 1.75 -13.09
C TRP A 52 2.92 0.77 -13.84
N CYS A 53 1.74 0.44 -13.31
CA CYS A 53 0.75 -0.36 -14.04
C CYS A 53 0.16 0.45 -15.20
N HIS A 54 -0.13 1.73 -15.00
CA HIS A 54 -0.61 2.65 -16.05
C HIS A 54 0.45 2.86 -17.13
N VAL A 55 1.72 3.03 -16.74
CA VAL A 55 2.84 3.13 -17.69
C VAL A 55 2.92 1.90 -18.58
N MET A 56 2.87 0.70 -17.98
CA MET A 56 2.93 -0.54 -18.74
C MET A 56 1.69 -0.74 -19.63
N GLU A 57 0.51 -0.32 -19.18
CA GLU A 57 -0.69 -0.31 -20.01
C GLU A 57 -0.54 0.57 -21.24
N HIS A 58 -0.22 1.85 -21.04
CA HIS A 58 -0.16 2.82 -22.13
C HIS A 58 0.95 2.50 -23.13
N GLU A 59 2.13 2.07 -22.65
CA GLU A 59 3.24 1.76 -23.53
C GLU A 59 3.09 0.41 -24.27
N SER A 60 2.44 -0.58 -23.64
CA SER A 60 2.39 -1.95 -24.17
C SER A 60 0.99 -2.46 -24.45
N PHE A 61 0.07 -2.42 -23.49
CA PHE A 61 -1.23 -3.10 -23.60
C PHE A 61 -2.26 -2.34 -24.45
N GLU A 62 -2.13 -1.02 -24.61
CA GLU A 62 -2.94 -0.22 -25.52
C GLU A 62 -2.44 -0.28 -26.98
N ASN A 63 -1.22 -0.76 -27.20
CA ASN A 63 -0.61 -0.81 -28.52
C ASN A 63 -1.13 -2.02 -29.31
N GLU A 64 -1.88 -1.76 -30.39
CA GLU A 64 -2.48 -2.82 -31.24
C GLU A 64 -1.46 -3.86 -31.74
N LYS A 65 -0.23 -3.45 -32.06
CA LYS A 65 0.81 -4.38 -32.56
C LYS A 65 1.32 -5.30 -31.46
N VAL A 66 1.49 -4.77 -30.25
CA VAL A 66 1.89 -5.57 -29.09
C VAL A 66 0.76 -6.53 -28.73
N ALA A 67 -0.48 -6.03 -28.73
CA ALA A 67 -1.66 -6.85 -28.47
C ALA A 67 -1.86 -7.98 -29.48
N GLU A 68 -1.59 -7.75 -30.77
CA GLU A 68 -1.63 -8.80 -31.79
C GLU A 68 -0.67 -9.95 -31.45
N VAL A 69 0.57 -9.62 -31.07
CA VAL A 69 1.57 -10.61 -30.65
C VAL A 69 1.11 -11.37 -29.40
N MET A 70 0.59 -10.67 -28.39
CA MET A 70 0.09 -11.28 -27.16
C MET A 70 -1.08 -12.22 -27.42
N ASN A 71 -2.11 -11.75 -28.12
CA ASN A 71 -3.33 -12.50 -28.41
C ASN A 71 -3.06 -13.71 -29.32
N HIS A 72 -2.05 -13.62 -30.20
CA HIS A 72 -1.64 -14.73 -31.03
C HIS A 72 -0.97 -15.85 -30.23
N HIS A 73 -0.08 -15.49 -29.30
CA HIS A 73 0.77 -16.46 -28.61
C HIS A 73 0.25 -16.95 -27.26
N PHE A 74 -0.58 -16.17 -26.56
CA PHE A 74 -0.92 -16.43 -25.16
C PHE A 74 -2.41 -16.35 -24.88
N ILE A 75 -2.80 -16.97 -23.76
CA ILE A 75 -4.05 -16.62 -23.07
C ILE A 75 -3.71 -15.53 -22.05
N ASN A 76 -4.25 -14.33 -22.23
CA ASN A 76 -3.90 -13.16 -21.43
C ASN A 76 -4.85 -13.02 -20.24
N ILE A 77 -4.31 -13.10 -19.02
CA ILE A 77 -5.04 -12.97 -17.78
C ILE A 77 -4.61 -11.69 -17.05
N LYS A 78 -5.61 -10.88 -16.65
CA LYS A 78 -5.41 -9.70 -15.81
C LYS A 78 -5.91 -10.02 -14.40
N LEU A 79 -5.13 -9.65 -13.39
CA LEU A 79 -5.44 -9.95 -11.98
C LEU A 79 -5.26 -8.72 -11.10
N ASP A 80 -6.28 -8.43 -10.30
CA ASP A 80 -6.20 -7.44 -9.23
C ASP A 80 -5.64 -8.08 -7.94
N ARG A 81 -4.46 -7.64 -7.50
CA ARG A 81 -3.84 -8.16 -6.27
C ARG A 81 -4.67 -7.86 -5.02
N GLU A 82 -5.46 -6.80 -5.03
CA GLU A 82 -6.26 -6.41 -3.88
C GLU A 82 -7.45 -7.32 -3.70
N GLU A 83 -7.92 -8.01 -4.73
CA GLU A 83 -8.96 -9.05 -4.64
C GLU A 83 -8.37 -10.45 -4.45
N ARG A 84 -7.20 -10.72 -5.05
CA ARG A 84 -6.53 -12.05 -5.03
C ARG A 84 -5.06 -11.97 -4.55
N PRO A 85 -4.82 -11.57 -3.29
CA PRO A 85 -3.47 -11.46 -2.73
C PRO A 85 -2.76 -12.83 -2.65
N ASP A 86 -3.51 -13.92 -2.56
CA ASP A 86 -3.00 -15.30 -2.53
C ASP A 86 -2.25 -15.68 -3.81
N ILE A 87 -2.82 -15.28 -4.95
CA ILE A 87 -2.24 -15.53 -6.27
C ILE A 87 -1.06 -14.59 -6.48
N ASP A 88 -1.22 -13.30 -6.13
CA ASP A 88 -0.15 -12.32 -6.14
C ASP A 88 1.08 -12.78 -5.34
N ALA A 89 0.90 -13.20 -4.09
CA ALA A 89 1.98 -13.64 -3.22
C ALA A 89 2.72 -14.88 -3.76
N THR A 90 1.98 -15.83 -4.35
CA THR A 90 2.56 -17.03 -4.96
C THR A 90 3.52 -16.67 -6.10
N TYR A 91 3.08 -15.80 -7.01
CA TYR A 91 3.89 -15.44 -8.17
C TYR A 91 4.95 -14.38 -7.85
N MET A 92 4.71 -13.50 -6.87
CA MET A 92 5.71 -12.57 -6.37
C MET A 92 6.90 -13.31 -5.75
N ALA A 93 6.65 -14.35 -4.96
CA ALA A 93 7.71 -15.20 -4.41
C ALA A 93 8.56 -15.84 -5.51
N TYR A 94 7.93 -16.32 -6.60
CA TYR A 94 8.65 -16.83 -7.76
C TYR A 94 9.51 -15.75 -8.45
N VAL A 95 8.96 -14.56 -8.71
CA VAL A 95 9.69 -13.47 -9.36
C VAL A 95 10.87 -13.02 -8.49
N GLN A 96 10.68 -12.89 -7.19
CA GLN A 96 11.75 -12.52 -6.25
C GLN A 96 12.86 -13.56 -6.21
N ALA A 97 12.52 -14.85 -6.13
CA ALA A 97 13.52 -15.92 -6.10
C ALA A 97 14.33 -16.03 -7.40
N THR A 98 13.71 -15.73 -8.55
CA THR A 98 14.35 -15.89 -9.87
C THR A 98 15.07 -14.63 -10.36
N THR A 99 14.63 -13.44 -9.95
CA THR A 99 15.18 -12.15 -10.42
C THR A 99 15.92 -11.36 -9.34
N GLY A 100 15.73 -11.69 -8.06
CA GLY A 100 16.24 -10.93 -6.92
C GLY A 100 15.49 -9.62 -6.65
N GLN A 101 14.44 -9.31 -7.42
CA GLN A 101 13.62 -8.11 -7.28
C GLN A 101 12.13 -8.47 -7.35
N GLY A 102 11.28 -7.56 -6.90
CA GLY A 102 9.82 -7.72 -6.98
C GLY A 102 9.14 -6.36 -7.04
N GLY A 103 7.83 -6.36 -7.26
CA GLY A 103 7.02 -5.16 -7.38
C GLY A 103 5.97 -5.27 -8.49
N TRP A 104 5.14 -4.24 -8.59
CA TRP A 104 4.07 -4.15 -9.58
C TRP A 104 4.39 -3.07 -10.62
N PRO A 105 3.97 -3.23 -11.89
CA PRO A 105 3.22 -4.37 -12.44
C PRO A 105 4.06 -5.64 -12.46
N MET A 106 3.43 -6.78 -12.17
CA MET A 106 4.08 -8.08 -12.21
C MET A 106 3.63 -8.83 -13.47
N SER A 107 4.60 -9.30 -14.26
CA SER A 107 4.40 -9.96 -15.54
C SER A 107 4.98 -11.37 -15.49
N VAL A 108 4.13 -12.39 -15.57
CA VAL A 108 4.53 -13.80 -15.40
C VAL A 108 3.94 -14.66 -16.51
N TRP A 109 4.75 -15.52 -17.09
CA TRP A 109 4.30 -16.52 -18.05
C TRP A 109 4.17 -17.86 -17.35
N LEU A 110 3.01 -18.49 -17.53
CA LEU A 110 2.64 -19.73 -16.87
C LEU A 110 2.38 -20.83 -17.90
N THR A 111 2.64 -22.08 -17.52
CA THR A 111 2.12 -23.24 -18.24
C THR A 111 0.57 -23.24 -18.22
N PRO A 112 -0.09 -24.02 -19.09
CA PRO A 112 -1.55 -24.21 -19.03
C PRO A 112 -2.09 -24.73 -17.68
N ASP A 113 -1.21 -25.27 -16.83
CA ASP A 113 -1.51 -25.75 -15.47
C ASP A 113 -1.10 -24.74 -14.38
N GLY A 114 -0.80 -23.50 -14.76
CA GLY A 114 -0.50 -22.39 -13.85
C GLY A 114 0.94 -22.35 -13.31
N GLN A 115 1.83 -23.26 -13.72
CA GLN A 115 3.22 -23.25 -13.22
C GLN A 115 4.04 -22.12 -13.86
N PRO A 116 4.73 -21.26 -13.08
CA PRO A 116 5.48 -20.14 -13.64
C PRO A 116 6.77 -20.60 -14.33
N VAL A 117 6.97 -20.18 -15.58
CA VAL A 117 8.15 -20.50 -16.40
C VAL A 117 9.11 -19.33 -16.57
N PHE A 118 8.60 -18.09 -16.49
CA PHE A 118 9.38 -16.86 -16.59
C PHE A 118 8.61 -15.71 -15.94
N GLY A 119 9.29 -14.74 -15.36
CA GLY A 119 8.63 -13.58 -14.78
C GLY A 119 9.56 -12.41 -14.52
N GLY A 120 8.94 -11.25 -14.30
CA GLY A 120 9.60 -10.00 -13.96
C GLY A 120 8.57 -8.93 -13.61
N THR A 121 9.04 -7.70 -13.41
CA THR A 121 8.17 -6.55 -13.14
C THR A 121 7.78 -5.85 -14.44
N TYR A 122 8.31 -4.65 -14.68
CA TYR A 122 8.10 -3.88 -15.89
C TYR A 122 9.04 -4.32 -17.02
N PHE A 123 8.46 -4.47 -18.21
CA PHE A 123 9.16 -4.72 -19.47
C PHE A 123 8.86 -3.58 -20.45
N PRO A 124 9.88 -2.92 -21.03
CA PRO A 124 9.65 -1.86 -22.02
C PRO A 124 9.07 -2.44 -23.31
N PRO A 125 8.29 -1.69 -24.10
CA PRO A 125 7.71 -2.24 -25.34
C PRO A 125 8.78 -2.60 -26.39
N ASP A 126 9.90 -1.86 -26.40
CA ASP A 126 11.05 -2.05 -27.31
C ASP A 126 12.35 -2.27 -26.53
N ASP A 127 13.36 -2.85 -27.19
CA ASP A 127 14.71 -3.02 -26.64
C ASP A 127 15.29 -1.65 -26.22
N ARG A 128 15.42 -1.41 -24.91
CA ARG A 128 15.97 -0.16 -24.35
C ARG A 128 16.71 -0.43 -23.03
N HIS A 129 17.70 0.41 -22.72
CA HIS A 129 18.49 0.33 -21.47
C HIS A 129 19.10 -1.05 -21.19
N GLY A 130 19.49 -1.78 -22.24
CA GLY A 130 20.07 -3.13 -22.12
C GLY A 130 19.05 -4.22 -21.73
N ARG A 131 17.75 -3.91 -21.73
CA ARG A 131 16.66 -4.87 -21.47
C ARG A 131 15.95 -5.24 -22.77
N PRO A 132 15.56 -6.51 -22.95
CA PRO A 132 14.75 -6.92 -24.10
C PRO A 132 13.37 -6.28 -24.02
N GLY A 133 12.86 -5.86 -25.18
CA GLY A 133 11.50 -5.37 -25.34
C GLY A 133 10.47 -6.48 -25.13
N PHE A 134 9.28 -6.09 -24.70
CA PHE A 134 8.20 -6.97 -24.32
C PHE A 134 7.78 -7.90 -25.47
N THR A 135 7.71 -7.38 -26.70
CA THR A 135 7.40 -8.17 -27.91
C THR A 135 8.47 -9.22 -28.20
N ARG A 136 9.75 -8.89 -27.99
CA ARG A 136 10.87 -9.83 -28.16
C ARG A 136 10.80 -10.96 -27.14
N VAL A 137 10.48 -10.64 -25.88
CA VAL A 137 10.25 -11.64 -24.82
C VAL A 137 9.09 -12.56 -25.19
N CYS A 138 7.98 -11.99 -25.67
CA CYS A 138 6.81 -12.75 -26.11
C CYS A 138 7.14 -13.76 -27.21
N HIS A 139 7.82 -13.35 -28.27
CA HIS A 139 8.21 -14.25 -29.35
C HIS A 139 9.17 -15.35 -28.90
N GLU A 140 10.13 -15.04 -28.04
CA GLU A 140 11.10 -16.03 -27.56
C GLU A 140 10.44 -17.07 -26.65
N LEU A 141 9.55 -16.66 -25.74
CA LEU A 141 8.81 -17.59 -24.89
C LEU A 141 7.86 -18.47 -25.70
N ALA A 142 7.18 -17.91 -26.71
CA ALA A 142 6.33 -18.69 -27.61
C ALA A 142 7.14 -19.70 -28.44
N ARG A 143 8.34 -19.33 -28.89
CA ARG A 143 9.27 -20.22 -29.58
C ARG A 143 9.73 -21.35 -28.66
N LEU A 144 10.16 -21.03 -27.44
CA LEU A 144 10.60 -22.03 -26.46
C LEU A 144 9.48 -22.98 -26.05
N TRP A 145 8.24 -22.49 -25.92
CA TRP A 145 7.09 -23.35 -25.61
C TRP A 145 6.83 -24.39 -26.70
N ARG A 146 6.97 -24.00 -27.97
CA ARG A 146 6.81 -24.92 -29.10
C ARG A 146 7.99 -25.87 -29.27
N ASP A 147 9.21 -25.36 -29.12
CA ASP A 147 10.43 -26.07 -29.55
C ASP A 147 11.14 -26.81 -28.38
N ASP A 148 10.97 -26.38 -27.12
CA ASP A 148 11.68 -26.89 -25.92
C ASP A 148 10.74 -27.03 -24.69
N ARG A 149 9.48 -27.42 -24.93
CA ARG A 149 8.40 -27.53 -23.92
C ARG A 149 8.81 -28.29 -22.65
N ALA A 150 9.33 -29.50 -22.82
CA ALA A 150 9.63 -30.40 -21.70
C ALA A 150 10.66 -29.78 -20.75
N ARG A 151 11.60 -28.99 -21.28
CA ARG A 151 12.59 -28.27 -20.48
C ARG A 151 11.94 -27.12 -19.71
N MET A 152 11.03 -26.35 -20.32
CA MET A 152 10.29 -25.29 -19.63
C MET A 152 9.45 -25.84 -18.48
N GLU A 153 8.70 -26.93 -18.72
CA GLU A 153 7.89 -27.59 -17.69
C GLU A 153 8.76 -28.13 -16.55
N SER A 154 9.88 -28.78 -16.87
CA SER A 154 10.82 -29.27 -15.86
C SER A 154 11.45 -28.15 -15.04
N ALA A 155 11.79 -27.01 -15.67
CA ALA A 155 12.36 -25.86 -14.99
C ALA A 155 11.34 -25.20 -14.06
N ALA A 156 10.10 -25.03 -14.51
CA ALA A 156 9.00 -24.49 -13.69
C ALA A 156 8.70 -25.38 -12.49
N ALA A 157 8.57 -26.69 -12.69
CA ALA A 157 8.35 -27.65 -11.61
C ALA A 157 9.51 -27.64 -10.58
N GLY A 158 10.76 -27.56 -11.06
CA GLY A 158 11.94 -27.48 -10.20
C GLY A 158 11.99 -26.20 -9.37
N ALA A 159 11.64 -25.05 -9.96
CA ALA A 159 11.57 -23.77 -9.26
C ALA A 159 10.47 -23.77 -8.19
N MET A 160 9.28 -24.26 -8.51
CA MET A 160 8.18 -24.34 -7.55
C MET A 160 8.46 -25.33 -6.41
N GLU A 161 9.09 -26.47 -6.70
CA GLU A 161 9.49 -27.41 -5.66
C GLU A 161 10.56 -26.82 -4.73
N HIS A 162 11.49 -26.03 -5.27
CA HIS A 162 12.46 -25.31 -4.46
C HIS A 162 11.79 -24.30 -3.51
N LEU A 163 10.88 -23.48 -4.03
CA LEU A 163 10.12 -22.51 -3.23
C LEU A 163 9.30 -23.18 -2.14
N ARG A 164 8.61 -24.29 -2.45
CA ARG A 164 7.84 -25.06 -1.48
C ARG A 164 8.72 -25.62 -0.37
N ARG A 165 9.92 -26.10 -0.71
CA ARG A 165 10.88 -26.60 0.27
C ARG A 165 11.38 -25.48 1.17
N GLU A 166 11.75 -24.32 0.62
CA GLU A 166 12.17 -23.17 1.43
C GLU A 166 11.05 -22.69 2.37
N ALA A 167 9.80 -22.64 1.87
CA ALA A 167 8.64 -22.30 2.69
C ALA A 167 8.36 -23.35 3.79
N ALA A 168 8.70 -24.62 3.57
CA ALA A 168 8.51 -25.70 4.55
C ALA A 168 9.66 -25.83 5.56
N GLU A 169 10.88 -25.41 5.20
CA GLU A 169 12.09 -25.51 6.03
C GLU A 169 12.16 -24.47 7.15
N SER A 170 11.16 -23.59 7.28
CA SER A 170 11.01 -22.73 8.44
C SER A 170 10.83 -23.60 9.69
N ALA A 171 11.91 -23.84 10.42
CA ALA A 171 11.92 -24.64 11.64
C ALA A 171 10.80 -24.14 12.56
N VAL A 172 9.91 -25.05 12.97
CA VAL A 172 8.98 -24.78 14.07
C VAL A 172 9.85 -24.51 15.30
N THR A 173 10.07 -23.24 15.61
CA THR A 173 10.74 -22.85 16.85
C THR A 173 9.81 -23.21 17.99
N ALA A 174 10.18 -24.25 18.75
CA ALA A 174 9.46 -24.63 19.94
C ALA A 174 9.80 -23.64 21.07
N GLY A 175 8.78 -22.93 21.56
CA GLY A 175 8.90 -21.97 22.66
C GLY A 175 9.15 -20.53 22.21
N LEU A 176 9.14 -19.62 23.19
CA LEU A 176 9.39 -18.20 22.96
C LEU A 176 10.87 -17.94 22.61
N PRO A 177 11.16 -16.96 21.74
CA PRO A 177 12.54 -16.58 21.45
C PRO A 177 13.25 -16.05 22.69
N ASP A 178 14.58 -16.21 22.72
CA ASP A 178 15.42 -15.61 23.77
C ASP A 178 15.29 -14.08 23.78
N LYS A 179 15.39 -13.45 24.95
CA LYS A 179 15.27 -11.98 25.11
C LYS A 179 16.29 -11.20 24.26
N ARG A 180 17.39 -11.82 23.83
CA ARG A 180 18.35 -11.23 22.88
C ARG A 180 17.72 -10.79 21.57
N VAL A 181 16.61 -11.42 21.13
CA VAL A 181 15.91 -11.05 19.89
C VAL A 181 15.54 -9.56 19.82
N PHE A 182 15.24 -8.95 20.97
CA PHE A 182 14.89 -7.53 21.05
C PHE A 182 16.10 -6.62 20.80
N GLY A 183 17.28 -6.99 21.32
CA GLY A 183 18.53 -6.29 21.05
C GLY A 183 18.97 -6.49 19.60
N ASP A 184 18.95 -7.72 19.10
CA ASP A 184 19.31 -8.03 17.72
C ASP A 184 18.42 -7.29 16.70
N PHE A 185 17.12 -7.13 17.01
CA PHE A 185 16.22 -6.34 16.17
C PHE A 185 16.59 -4.86 16.18
N LEU A 186 16.91 -4.30 17.36
CA LEU A 186 17.30 -2.91 17.51
C LEU A 186 18.61 -2.61 16.74
N ASP A 187 19.61 -3.48 16.86
CA ASP A 187 20.90 -3.37 16.15
C ASP A 187 20.72 -3.42 14.62
N ARG A 188 19.83 -4.30 14.13
CA ARG A 188 19.48 -4.35 12.71
C ARG A 188 18.79 -3.07 12.26
N CYS A 189 17.90 -2.50 13.07
CA CYS A 189 17.26 -1.23 12.76
C CYS A 189 18.27 -0.09 12.70
N GLU A 190 19.18 -0.01 13.67
CA GLU A 190 20.25 1.00 13.70
C GLU A 190 21.13 0.91 12.44
N THR A 191 21.52 -0.31 12.04
CA THR A 191 22.34 -0.53 10.84
C THR A 191 21.68 -0.03 9.56
N MET A 192 20.34 -0.15 9.47
CA MET A 192 19.58 0.30 8.31
C MET A 192 19.13 1.76 8.41
N PHE A 193 19.26 2.39 9.57
CA PHE A 193 18.68 3.70 9.83
C PHE A 193 19.43 4.81 9.09
N ASP A 194 18.67 5.63 8.37
CA ASP A 194 19.20 6.83 7.73
C ASP A 194 19.16 7.98 8.74
N SER A 195 20.25 8.21 9.47
CA SER A 195 20.31 9.28 10.48
C SER A 195 20.15 10.68 9.91
N GLN A 196 20.47 10.88 8.63
CA GLN A 196 20.33 12.17 7.97
C GLN A 196 18.86 12.47 7.63
N TRP A 197 18.15 11.51 7.04
CA TRP A 197 16.80 11.71 6.50
C TRP A 197 15.71 10.97 7.25
N GLY A 198 16.02 10.23 8.31
CA GLY A 198 15.08 9.30 8.96
C GLY A 198 14.69 8.13 8.06
N GLY A 199 14.02 7.12 8.62
CA GLY A 199 13.63 5.91 7.91
C GLY A 199 14.72 4.86 7.81
N PHE A 200 14.39 3.77 7.13
CA PHE A 200 15.23 2.58 7.02
C PHE A 200 15.50 2.25 5.56
N GLY A 201 16.77 2.04 5.21
CA GLY A 201 17.20 1.71 3.85
C GLY A 201 17.37 2.92 2.91
N GLY A 202 17.55 2.62 1.63
CA GLY A 202 17.81 3.59 0.56
C GLY A 202 16.56 4.03 -0.21
N ALA A 203 16.73 4.31 -1.49
CA ALA A 203 15.66 4.61 -2.45
C ALA A 203 15.27 3.35 -3.25
N PRO A 204 13.97 3.11 -3.53
CA PRO A 204 12.81 3.80 -2.98
C PRO A 204 12.65 3.54 -1.47
N LYS A 205 12.03 4.49 -0.75
CA LYS A 205 11.92 4.47 0.71
C LYS A 205 10.47 4.36 1.18
N PHE A 206 10.18 3.31 1.95
CA PHE A 206 8.84 3.01 2.47
C PHE A 206 8.67 3.44 3.94
N PRO A 207 7.46 3.85 4.37
CA PRO A 207 7.22 4.35 5.74
C PRO A 207 7.45 3.31 6.85
N ARG A 208 7.16 2.03 6.57
CA ARG A 208 7.25 0.89 7.51
C ARG A 208 6.75 1.21 8.93
N PRO A 209 5.48 1.62 9.12
CA PRO A 209 4.97 2.07 10.42
C PRO A 209 5.06 0.99 11.50
N VAL A 210 4.96 -0.28 11.11
CA VAL A 210 5.12 -1.42 12.02
C VAL A 210 6.49 -1.43 12.70
N VAL A 211 7.56 -1.18 11.94
CA VAL A 211 8.93 -1.08 12.50
C VAL A 211 9.05 0.11 13.44
N VAL A 212 8.48 1.25 13.05
CA VAL A 212 8.48 2.48 13.87
C VAL A 212 7.77 2.24 15.21
N ARG A 213 6.60 1.59 15.21
CA ARG A 213 5.85 1.25 16.43
C ARG A 213 6.58 0.22 17.28
N ALA A 214 7.18 -0.81 16.65
CA ALA A 214 7.98 -1.80 17.37
C ALA A 214 9.18 -1.15 18.09
N LEU A 215 9.86 -0.18 17.46
CA LEU A 215 10.93 0.58 18.12
C LEU A 215 10.41 1.38 19.32
N MET A 216 9.24 2.00 19.23
CA MET A 216 8.64 2.69 20.37
C MET A 216 8.33 1.74 21.53
N GLN A 217 7.75 0.57 21.24
CA GLN A 217 7.49 -0.48 22.23
C GLN A 217 8.79 -1.01 22.86
N LEU A 218 9.86 -1.17 22.06
CA LEU A 218 11.18 -1.53 22.57
C LEU A 218 11.77 -0.45 23.46
N GLY A 219 11.55 0.83 23.12
CA GLY A 219 11.97 1.96 23.94
C GLY A 219 11.34 1.93 25.33
N GLU A 220 10.07 1.55 25.42
CA GLU A 220 9.40 1.34 26.71
C GLU A 220 9.90 0.09 27.43
N ARG A 221 10.12 -1.01 26.69
CA ARG A 221 10.62 -2.28 27.24
C ARG A 221 12.00 -2.15 27.88
N PHE A 222 12.95 -1.50 27.22
CA PHE A 222 14.29 -1.27 27.75
C PHE A 222 14.30 -0.16 28.81
N GLY A 223 13.37 0.79 28.69
CA GLY A 223 13.28 1.98 29.53
C GLY A 223 13.87 3.19 28.81
N ARG A 224 13.10 4.27 28.73
CA ARG A 224 13.42 5.45 27.90
C ARG A 224 14.74 6.15 28.25
N ALA A 225 15.22 6.00 29.49
CA ALA A 225 16.46 6.60 29.95
C ALA A 225 17.71 5.74 29.67
N THR A 226 17.56 4.51 29.17
CA THR A 226 18.71 3.69 28.75
C THR A 226 19.19 4.10 27.36
N THR A 227 20.40 3.69 27.01
CA THR A 227 20.96 3.90 25.66
C THR A 227 20.06 3.31 24.58
N GLU A 228 19.59 2.08 24.78
CA GLU A 228 18.71 1.36 23.87
C GLU A 228 17.35 2.06 23.73
N GLY A 229 16.80 2.54 24.85
CA GLY A 229 15.54 3.27 24.85
C GLY A 229 15.62 4.61 24.11
N ALA A 230 16.69 5.37 24.35
CA ALA A 230 16.94 6.62 23.65
C ALA A 230 17.17 6.40 22.15
N MET A 231 17.90 5.34 21.78
CA MET A 231 18.18 4.99 20.39
C MET A 231 16.90 4.59 19.62
N ALA A 232 16.04 3.79 20.25
CA ALA A 232 14.77 3.39 19.67
C ALA A 232 13.82 4.61 19.47
N TRP A 233 13.81 5.55 20.42
CA TRP A 233 13.08 6.80 20.28
C TRP A 233 13.65 7.71 19.19
N GLU A 234 14.97 7.86 19.11
CA GLU A 234 15.60 8.68 18.08
C GLU A 234 15.25 8.18 16.68
N MET A 235 15.39 6.88 16.42
CA MET A 235 15.04 6.30 15.13
C MET A 235 13.57 6.49 14.77
N SER A 236 12.66 6.20 15.72
CA SER A 236 11.21 6.27 15.48
C SER A 236 10.72 7.71 15.32
N GLY A 237 11.07 8.61 16.24
CA GLY A 237 10.69 10.02 16.22
C GLY A 237 11.30 10.79 15.05
N ARG A 238 12.57 10.55 14.71
CA ARG A 238 13.22 11.18 13.54
C ARG A 238 12.55 10.75 12.24
N THR A 239 12.21 9.46 12.11
CA THR A 239 11.53 8.92 10.93
C THR A 239 10.17 9.59 10.72
N LEU A 240 9.31 9.63 11.75
CA LEU A 240 7.99 10.25 11.63
C LEU A 240 8.07 11.75 11.28
N ARG A 241 8.97 12.51 11.94
CA ARG A 241 9.16 13.94 11.62
C ARG A 241 9.70 14.15 10.21
N ALA A 242 10.60 13.29 9.74
CA ALA A 242 11.12 13.38 8.38
C ALA A 242 10.03 13.15 7.34
N MET A 243 9.18 12.13 7.54
CA MET A 243 8.04 11.88 6.65
C MET A 243 7.04 13.03 6.69
N ALA A 244 6.70 13.54 7.87
CA ALA A 244 5.77 14.67 8.04
C ALA A 244 6.28 15.97 7.39
N ALA A 245 7.59 16.19 7.40
CA ALA A 245 8.24 17.31 6.72
C ALA A 245 8.44 17.06 5.21
N GLY A 246 8.49 15.81 4.76
CA GLY A 246 8.73 15.41 3.38
C GLY A 246 7.57 15.73 2.43
N GLY A 247 7.80 15.58 1.14
CA GLY A 247 6.77 15.71 0.10
C GLY A 247 5.86 14.49 -0.03
N MET A 248 6.20 13.38 0.65
CA MET A 248 5.26 12.28 0.84
C MET A 248 4.06 12.65 1.74
N HIS A 249 4.15 13.71 2.54
CA HIS A 249 3.02 14.24 3.30
C HIS A 249 2.32 15.32 2.47
N ASP A 250 1.01 15.18 2.24
CA ASP A 250 0.25 16.22 1.53
C ASP A 250 0.02 17.44 2.44
N HIS A 251 0.89 18.44 2.32
CA HIS A 251 0.89 19.64 3.16
C HIS A 251 -0.37 20.52 3.07
N LEU A 252 -1.24 20.26 2.09
CA LEU A 252 -2.53 20.95 1.91
C LEU A 252 -3.70 20.08 2.36
N GLY A 253 -3.82 18.88 1.79
CA GLY A 253 -4.95 17.96 2.01
C GLY A 253 -4.82 17.08 3.24
N GLY A 254 -3.61 16.87 3.74
CA GLY A 254 -3.30 15.88 4.77
C GLY A 254 -3.22 14.46 4.21
N GLY A 255 -2.84 13.53 5.07
CA GLY A 255 -2.54 12.16 4.68
C GLY A 255 -1.20 12.02 3.95
N PHE A 256 -0.78 10.78 3.75
CA PHE A 256 0.51 10.42 3.20
C PHE A 256 0.38 9.68 1.88
N HIS A 257 1.28 9.97 0.95
CA HIS A 257 1.54 9.14 -0.21
C HIS A 257 2.28 7.86 0.19
N ARG A 258 2.12 6.78 -0.57
CA ARG A 258 2.50 5.42 -0.15
C ARG A 258 3.99 5.28 0.13
N TYR A 259 4.86 5.80 -0.73
CA TYR A 259 6.31 5.75 -0.53
C TYR A 259 7.03 6.84 -1.32
N SER A 260 8.27 7.10 -0.92
CA SER A 260 9.17 8.05 -1.59
C SER A 260 10.01 7.34 -2.64
N VAL A 261 10.08 7.88 -3.85
CA VAL A 261 10.97 7.36 -4.90
C VAL A 261 12.44 7.58 -4.52
N ASP A 262 12.69 8.61 -3.70
CA ASP A 262 14.00 8.97 -3.21
C ASP A 262 14.17 8.71 -1.71
N ARG A 263 15.42 8.79 -1.24
CA ARG A 263 15.76 8.57 0.17
C ARG A 263 15.41 9.74 1.09
N TYR A 264 14.98 10.88 0.54
CA TYR A 264 14.83 12.16 1.22
C TYR A 264 13.40 12.40 1.74
N TRP A 265 12.48 11.49 1.39
CA TRP A 265 11.03 11.66 1.57
C TRP A 265 10.46 12.80 0.73
N HIS A 266 11.14 13.20 -0.35
CA HIS A 266 10.77 14.38 -1.11
C HIS A 266 9.79 14.04 -2.24
N VAL A 267 10.21 13.28 -3.25
CA VAL A 267 9.31 12.92 -4.36
C VAL A 267 8.62 11.59 -4.04
N PRO A 268 7.29 11.55 -3.88
CA PRO A 268 6.56 10.30 -3.70
C PRO A 268 6.12 9.69 -5.02
N HIS A 269 5.76 8.40 -4.99
CA HIS A 269 4.67 7.95 -5.85
C HIS A 269 3.36 8.40 -5.21
N TYR A 270 2.54 9.14 -5.95
CA TYR A 270 1.48 9.97 -5.37
C TYR A 270 0.21 9.22 -4.93
N GLU A 271 0.20 7.90 -5.08
CA GLU A 271 -0.89 7.05 -4.60
C GLU A 271 -1.06 7.20 -3.07
N LYS A 272 -2.31 7.24 -2.61
CA LYS A 272 -2.62 7.28 -1.18
C LYS A 272 -3.50 6.08 -0.81
N MET A 273 -2.97 5.20 0.04
CA MET A 273 -3.64 3.96 0.42
C MET A 273 -4.26 4.07 1.81
N LEU A 274 -5.45 3.49 2.00
CA LEU A 274 -6.17 3.49 3.29
C LEU A 274 -5.33 2.84 4.41
N TYR A 275 -4.67 1.72 4.11
CA TYR A 275 -3.87 1.00 5.11
C TYR A 275 -2.63 1.80 5.55
N ASP A 276 -2.01 2.60 4.67
CA ASP A 276 -0.89 3.47 5.04
C ASP A 276 -1.35 4.59 5.96
N GLN A 277 -2.49 5.21 5.65
CA GLN A 277 -3.09 6.25 6.49
C GLN A 277 -3.37 5.72 7.90
N ALA A 278 -4.05 4.57 7.99
CA ALA A 278 -4.42 3.98 9.26
C ALA A 278 -3.20 3.63 10.12
N GLN A 279 -2.18 3.02 9.52
CA GLN A 279 -0.96 2.64 10.21
C GLN A 279 -0.13 3.86 10.65
N LEU A 280 0.00 4.88 9.80
CA LEU A 280 0.71 6.11 10.14
C LEU A 280 -0.02 6.92 11.21
N ALA A 281 -1.36 6.96 11.19
CA ALA A 281 -2.14 7.55 12.27
C ALA A 281 -1.86 6.85 13.60
N MET A 282 -1.84 5.52 13.63
CA MET A 282 -1.48 4.76 14.84
C MET A 282 -0.06 5.07 15.34
N ALA A 283 0.91 5.13 14.43
CA ALA A 283 2.29 5.44 14.78
C ALA A 283 2.46 6.88 15.30
N CYS A 284 1.79 7.86 14.70
CA CYS A 284 1.80 9.25 15.17
C CYS A 284 1.04 9.42 16.51
N LEU A 285 -0.05 8.66 16.74
CA LEU A 285 -0.72 8.62 18.04
C LEU A 285 0.21 8.07 19.12
N ASP A 286 0.91 6.96 18.86
CA ASP A 286 1.91 6.40 19.76
C ASP A 286 3.00 7.44 20.07
N ALA A 287 3.54 8.09 19.03
CA ALA A 287 4.55 9.13 19.16
C ALA A 287 4.07 10.30 20.05
N TRP A 288 2.86 10.81 19.81
CA TRP A 288 2.27 11.89 20.57
C TRP A 288 2.06 11.52 22.05
N GLN A 289 1.53 10.32 22.33
CA GLN A 289 1.37 9.86 23.71
C GLN A 289 2.72 9.70 24.43
N ILE A 290 3.77 9.31 23.71
CA ILE A 290 5.11 9.12 24.25
C ILE A 290 5.78 10.47 24.55
N SER A 291 5.72 11.44 23.64
CA SER A 291 6.49 12.69 23.72
C SER A 291 5.73 13.91 24.18
N GLY A 292 4.40 13.94 24.01
CA GLY A 292 3.58 15.15 24.14
C GLY A 292 3.82 16.19 23.03
N ASP A 293 4.49 15.82 21.95
CA ASP A 293 4.84 16.72 20.84
C ASP A 293 3.63 16.93 19.91
N ASP A 294 3.08 18.14 19.91
CA ASP A 294 1.87 18.49 19.16
C ASP A 294 2.06 18.39 17.62
N GLU A 295 3.29 18.36 17.10
CA GLU A 295 3.52 18.10 15.67
C GLU A 295 2.89 16.75 15.24
N PHE A 296 3.04 15.71 16.08
CA PHE A 296 2.42 14.41 15.81
C PHE A 296 0.89 14.47 15.86
N ARG A 297 0.33 15.30 16.75
CA ARG A 297 -1.12 15.52 16.84
C ARG A 297 -1.65 16.25 15.60
N GLU A 298 -0.96 17.27 15.12
CA GLU A 298 -1.31 17.99 13.90
C GLU A 298 -1.31 17.07 12.67
N VAL A 299 -0.24 16.30 12.49
CA VAL A 299 -0.11 15.33 11.40
C VAL A 299 -1.24 14.29 11.46
N THR A 300 -1.50 13.73 12.65
CA THR A 300 -2.57 12.73 12.83
C THR A 300 -3.94 13.30 12.50
N ASN A 301 -4.25 14.54 12.91
CA ASN A 301 -5.51 15.20 12.53
C ASN A 301 -5.61 15.44 11.02
N GLY A 302 -4.49 15.74 10.34
CA GLY A 302 -4.43 15.82 8.89
C GLY A 302 -4.77 14.49 8.20
N ILE A 303 -4.28 13.36 8.74
CA ILE A 303 -4.65 12.02 8.26
C ILE A 303 -6.14 11.76 8.46
N PHE A 304 -6.68 12.03 9.66
CA PHE A 304 -8.11 11.80 9.92
C PHE A 304 -9.03 12.67 9.07
N ARG A 305 -8.66 13.93 8.84
CA ARG A 305 -9.39 14.80 7.91
C ARG A 305 -9.42 14.18 6.52
N TYR A 306 -8.26 13.75 6.01
CA TYR A 306 -8.17 13.08 4.71
C TYR A 306 -9.06 11.83 4.63
N LEU A 307 -9.02 10.95 5.63
CA LEU A 307 -9.89 9.77 5.67
C LEU A 307 -11.37 10.15 5.61
N MET A 308 -11.78 11.14 6.41
CA MET A 308 -13.18 11.53 6.58
C MET A 308 -13.75 12.31 5.39
N GLU A 309 -12.94 13.15 4.75
CA GLU A 309 -13.37 14.01 3.64
C GLU A 309 -13.21 13.35 2.27
N THR A 310 -12.22 12.47 2.11
CA THR A 310 -11.83 11.94 0.79
C THR A 310 -12.18 10.47 0.59
N LEU A 311 -11.87 9.61 1.58
CA LEU A 311 -12.02 8.15 1.43
C LEU A 311 -13.33 7.61 2.01
N ARG A 312 -14.06 8.37 2.83
CA ARG A 312 -15.31 7.89 3.43
C ARG A 312 -16.39 7.69 2.37
N ASP A 313 -16.95 6.49 2.33
CA ASP A 313 -18.12 6.14 1.53
C ASP A 313 -19.42 6.58 2.22
N SER A 314 -20.46 6.79 1.42
CA SER A 314 -21.82 7.08 1.88
C SER A 314 -22.43 5.99 2.78
N GLY A 315 -22.01 4.72 2.62
CA GLY A 315 -22.39 3.60 3.47
C GLY A 315 -21.69 3.57 4.83
N GLY A 316 -20.70 4.43 5.05
CA GLY A 316 -20.00 4.61 6.32
C GLY A 316 -18.62 3.97 6.43
N ALA A 317 -18.28 3.04 5.53
CA ALA A 317 -16.93 2.48 5.41
C ALA A 317 -16.00 3.40 4.59
N PHE A 318 -14.78 2.94 4.32
CA PHE A 318 -13.76 3.70 3.62
C PHE A 318 -13.29 2.97 2.35
N HIS A 319 -13.15 3.76 1.29
CA HIS A 319 -12.59 3.35 0.01
C HIS A 319 -11.09 3.04 0.12
N ALA A 320 -10.61 2.21 -0.79
CA ALA A 320 -9.29 1.59 -0.77
C ALA A 320 -8.14 2.59 -0.92
N ALA A 321 -8.23 3.47 -1.92
CA ALA A 321 -7.11 4.34 -2.30
C ALA A 321 -7.50 5.50 -3.23
N GLU A 322 -6.56 6.44 -3.42
CA GLU A 322 -6.54 7.39 -4.54
C GLU A 322 -5.35 7.11 -5.47
N ASP A 323 -5.62 7.24 -6.77
CA ASP A 323 -4.70 7.03 -7.90
C ASP A 323 -3.51 8.00 -7.86
N ALA A 324 -2.29 7.52 -8.13
CA ALA A 324 -1.13 8.40 -8.28
C ALA A 324 -1.29 9.38 -9.44
N ASP A 325 -2.09 8.99 -10.43
CA ASP A 325 -2.24 9.68 -11.70
C ASP A 325 -3.56 10.45 -11.78
N SER A 326 -3.49 11.66 -12.33
CA SER A 326 -4.67 12.52 -12.58
C SER A 326 -4.48 13.33 -13.86
N LEU A 327 -5.58 13.85 -14.42
CA LEU A 327 -5.48 14.75 -15.56
C LEU A 327 -4.90 16.11 -15.10
N PRO A 328 -3.86 16.63 -15.76
CA PRO A 328 -3.31 17.96 -15.43
C PRO A 328 -4.32 19.10 -15.53
N ASP A 329 -5.27 18.98 -16.45
CA ASP A 329 -6.37 19.91 -16.66
C ASP A 329 -7.57 19.18 -17.30
N HIS A 330 -8.72 19.83 -17.38
CA HIS A 330 -9.98 19.23 -17.87
C HIS A 330 -9.96 18.90 -19.38
N GLU A 331 -9.01 19.44 -20.15
CA GLU A 331 -8.87 19.20 -21.59
C GLU A 331 -7.79 18.15 -21.91
N ALA A 332 -6.96 17.79 -20.91
CA ALA A 332 -5.92 16.78 -21.05
C ALA A 332 -6.52 15.41 -21.37
N LYS A 333 -5.84 14.67 -22.26
CA LYS A 333 -6.25 13.31 -22.67
C LYS A 333 -5.52 12.21 -21.93
N HIS A 334 -4.37 12.53 -21.34
CA HIS A 334 -3.51 11.59 -20.64
C HIS A 334 -3.29 12.09 -19.23
N LYS A 335 -3.39 11.17 -18.26
CA LYS A 335 -3.04 11.46 -16.88
C LYS A 335 -1.51 11.61 -16.75
N ARG A 336 -1.08 12.23 -15.67
CA ARG A 336 0.33 12.29 -15.24
C ARG A 336 0.41 12.03 -13.75
N GLU A 337 1.49 11.41 -13.31
CA GLU A 337 1.73 11.21 -11.88
C GLU A 337 1.83 12.56 -11.16
N GLY A 338 1.16 12.69 -10.02
CA GLY A 338 1.30 13.86 -9.17
C GLY A 338 0.58 15.13 -9.63
N ALA A 339 -0.06 15.14 -10.82
CA ALA A 339 -0.62 16.35 -11.41
C ALA A 339 -1.66 17.09 -10.53
N PHE A 340 -2.41 16.35 -9.71
CA PHE A 340 -3.33 16.93 -8.75
C PHE A 340 -2.62 17.63 -7.58
N TRP A 341 -1.44 17.15 -7.16
CA TRP A 341 -0.75 17.59 -5.93
C TRP A 341 0.36 18.61 -6.16
N THR A 342 1.01 18.59 -7.32
CA THR A 342 2.16 19.45 -7.62
C THR A 342 1.77 20.84 -8.13
N TRP A 343 2.70 21.78 -8.05
CA TRP A 343 2.45 23.18 -8.38
C TRP A 343 3.59 23.79 -9.20
N SER A 344 3.25 24.64 -10.18
CA SER A 344 4.25 25.56 -10.73
C SER A 344 4.42 26.77 -9.80
N ALA A 345 5.62 27.35 -9.76
CA ALA A 345 5.86 28.58 -9.00
C ALA A 345 5.01 29.76 -9.51
N ALA A 346 4.74 29.78 -10.82
CA ALA A 346 3.88 30.78 -11.46
C ALA A 346 2.43 30.68 -11.01
N GLU A 347 1.90 29.46 -10.85
CA GLU A 347 0.55 29.23 -10.34
C GLU A 347 0.40 29.75 -8.90
N ILE A 348 1.33 29.41 -8.01
CA ILE A 348 1.31 29.89 -6.62
C ILE A 348 1.37 31.42 -6.57
N SER A 349 2.28 32.02 -7.36
CA SER A 349 2.45 33.47 -7.42
C SER A 349 1.24 34.20 -8.03
N GLY A 350 0.46 33.52 -8.88
CA GLY A 350 -0.78 34.07 -9.45
C GLY A 350 -1.99 33.97 -8.52
N LEU A 351 -1.95 33.09 -7.52
CA LEU A 351 -3.05 32.85 -6.59
C LEU A 351 -2.91 33.61 -5.26
N LEU A 352 -1.68 33.92 -4.86
CA LEU A 352 -1.37 34.55 -3.58
C LEU A 352 -0.84 35.97 -3.76
N ASP A 353 -1.04 36.82 -2.76
CA ASP A 353 -0.37 38.12 -2.71
C ASP A 353 1.16 37.96 -2.75
N PRO A 354 1.94 38.87 -3.36
CA PRO A 354 3.37 38.67 -3.60
C PRO A 354 4.20 38.32 -2.35
N ARG A 355 3.85 38.90 -1.19
CA ARG A 355 4.53 38.59 0.07
C ARG A 355 4.18 37.18 0.57
N ASP A 356 2.92 36.79 0.50
CA ASP A 356 2.46 35.48 0.94
C ASP A 356 2.97 34.38 0.00
N ALA A 357 3.03 34.65 -1.30
CA ALA A 357 3.68 33.79 -2.29
C ALA A 357 5.15 33.56 -1.94
N ALA A 358 5.90 34.64 -1.64
CA ALA A 358 7.32 34.52 -1.27
C ALA A 358 7.52 33.71 0.02
N ILE A 359 6.71 33.97 1.05
CA ILE A 359 6.74 33.21 2.32
C ILE A 359 6.40 31.74 2.06
N PHE A 360 5.34 31.46 1.30
CA PHE A 360 4.91 30.10 0.99
C PHE A 360 5.98 29.34 0.19
N CYS A 361 6.54 29.96 -0.85
CA CYS A 361 7.58 29.34 -1.66
C CYS A 361 8.83 29.00 -0.84
N ALA A 362 9.26 29.90 0.05
CA ALA A 362 10.38 29.64 0.97
C ALA A 362 10.04 28.54 1.98
N ALA A 363 8.82 28.53 2.52
CA ALA A 363 8.36 27.53 3.48
C ALA A 363 8.32 26.13 2.89
N PHE A 364 7.88 26.01 1.63
CA PHE A 364 7.57 24.74 0.97
C PHE A 364 8.53 24.31 -0.14
N GLY A 365 9.68 25.00 -0.26
CA GLY A 365 10.75 24.61 -1.18
C GLY A 365 10.36 24.74 -2.65
N VAL A 366 9.52 25.72 -2.99
CA VAL A 366 9.06 25.96 -4.36
C VAL A 366 10.14 26.73 -5.13
N GLN A 367 10.48 26.22 -6.31
CA GLN A 367 11.48 26.76 -7.22
C GLN A 367 10.84 27.06 -8.58
N ALA A 368 11.41 28.03 -9.30
CA ALA A 368 10.89 28.49 -10.58
C ALA A 368 10.80 27.38 -11.63
N GLU A 369 11.83 26.52 -11.69
CA GLU A 369 11.96 25.43 -12.68
C GLU A 369 11.46 24.07 -12.14
N GLY A 370 10.75 24.07 -11.02
CA GLY A 370 10.42 22.85 -10.28
C GLY A 370 11.50 22.42 -9.30
N ASN A 371 11.18 21.47 -8.42
CA ASN A 371 12.07 21.06 -7.33
C ASN A 371 12.43 19.57 -7.30
N ALA A 372 11.92 18.77 -8.24
CA ALA A 372 12.31 17.37 -8.38
C ALA A 372 13.79 17.25 -8.77
N ARG A 373 14.51 16.33 -8.14
CA ARG A 373 15.90 16.04 -8.49
C ARG A 373 15.95 15.14 -9.72
N PRO A 374 16.96 15.25 -10.60
CA PRO A 374 17.06 14.38 -11.78
C PRO A 374 17.05 12.88 -11.44
N GLU A 375 17.64 12.48 -10.30
CA GLU A 375 17.61 11.10 -9.82
C GLU A 375 16.25 10.65 -9.26
N SER A 376 15.39 11.58 -8.85
CA SER A 376 14.04 11.32 -8.33
C SER A 376 12.98 11.35 -9.44
N ASP A 377 13.27 11.96 -10.59
CA ASP A 377 12.36 12.05 -11.74
C ASP A 377 13.11 11.67 -13.04
N PRO A 378 13.49 10.39 -13.21
CA PRO A 378 14.24 9.95 -14.37
C PRO A 378 13.47 10.05 -15.70
N HIS A 379 12.14 10.23 -15.64
CA HIS A 379 11.26 10.30 -16.80
C HIS A 379 10.82 11.73 -17.15
N GLY A 380 11.12 12.72 -16.30
CA GLY A 380 10.78 14.12 -16.54
C GLY A 380 9.29 14.43 -16.36
N GLU A 381 8.55 13.63 -15.58
CA GLU A 381 7.12 13.83 -15.37
C GLU A 381 6.82 15.09 -14.53
N LEU A 382 7.79 15.51 -13.71
CA LEU A 382 7.69 16.63 -12.77
C LEU A 382 8.48 17.86 -13.22
N GLU A 383 8.89 17.94 -14.49
CA GLU A 383 9.60 19.11 -15.04
C GLU A 383 8.75 20.39 -14.86
N GLY A 384 9.35 21.44 -14.25
CA GLY A 384 8.65 22.68 -13.93
C GLY A 384 7.65 22.59 -12.78
N GLN A 385 7.49 21.42 -12.15
CA GLN A 385 6.56 21.18 -11.05
C GLN A 385 7.26 21.09 -9.70
N ASN A 386 6.55 21.50 -8.66
CA ASN A 386 7.04 21.49 -7.29
C ASN A 386 6.21 20.54 -6.43
N THR A 387 6.90 19.55 -5.87
CA THR A 387 6.40 18.75 -4.75
C THR A 387 6.60 19.54 -3.47
N LEU A 388 5.52 19.90 -2.78
CA LEU A 388 5.61 20.69 -1.55
C LEU A 388 6.25 19.86 -0.43
N PHE A 389 7.29 20.38 0.21
CA PHE A 389 7.89 19.79 1.41
C PHE A 389 8.32 20.91 2.35
N ARG A 390 8.40 20.66 3.66
CA ARG A 390 8.78 21.70 4.63
C ARG A 390 10.27 22.01 4.55
N ALA A 391 10.63 23.01 3.74
CA ALA A 391 12.02 23.39 3.47
C ALA A 391 12.65 24.28 4.56
N MET A 392 11.84 25.11 5.23
CA MET A 392 12.32 26.05 6.26
C MET A 392 11.45 26.02 7.49
N LYS A 393 12.00 26.12 8.70
CA LYS A 393 11.21 26.23 9.95
C LYS A 393 10.58 27.62 10.11
N TYR A 394 9.57 27.73 10.98
CA TYR A 394 8.83 28.96 11.21
C TYR A 394 9.72 30.09 11.74
N ASP A 395 10.62 29.79 12.68
CA ASP A 395 11.61 30.73 13.22
C ASP A 395 12.56 31.29 12.14
N ALA A 396 13.04 30.43 11.25
CA ALA A 396 13.89 30.83 10.13
C ALA A 396 13.14 31.72 9.12
N LEU A 397 11.86 31.44 8.86
CA LEU A 397 11.02 32.30 8.03
C LEU A 397 10.75 33.66 8.69
N ALA A 398 10.48 33.67 10.00
CA ALA A 398 10.26 34.89 10.76
C ALA A 398 11.46 35.85 10.64
N VAL A 399 12.68 35.30 10.76
CA VAL A 399 13.93 36.05 10.55
C VAL A 399 14.07 36.51 9.10
N MET A 400 13.83 35.62 8.12
CA MET A 400 14.00 35.93 6.69
C MET A 400 13.07 37.04 6.20
N PHE A 401 11.83 37.07 6.70
CA PHE A 401 10.79 38.01 6.27
C PHE A 401 10.56 39.16 7.24
N ASP A 402 11.41 39.30 8.26
CA ASP A 402 11.38 40.36 9.27
C ASP A 402 9.98 40.57 9.87
N CYS A 403 9.41 39.49 10.43
CA CYS A 403 8.10 39.52 11.09
C CYS A 403 8.02 38.49 12.23
N PRO A 404 7.06 38.63 13.17
CA PRO A 404 6.89 37.65 14.24
C PRO A 404 6.53 36.27 13.71
N GLU A 405 6.95 35.21 14.40
CA GLU A 405 6.63 33.83 14.02
C GLU A 405 5.12 33.60 13.90
N SER A 406 4.32 34.18 14.80
CA SER A 406 2.85 34.10 14.75
C SER A 406 2.26 34.62 13.42
N GLU A 407 2.87 35.65 12.84
CA GLU A 407 2.43 36.18 11.53
C GLU A 407 2.76 35.19 10.40
N ILE A 408 3.89 34.48 10.48
CA ILE A 408 4.21 33.41 9.51
C ILE A 408 3.18 32.28 9.60
N HIS A 409 2.80 31.86 10.80
CA HIS A 409 1.77 30.83 11.01
C HIS A 409 0.43 31.24 10.37
N GLU A 410 -0.05 32.46 10.65
CA GLU A 410 -1.30 32.99 10.11
C GLU A 410 -1.28 33.08 8.57
N ARG A 411 -0.20 33.64 8.00
CA ARG A 411 -0.04 33.79 6.55
C ARG A 411 0.02 32.45 5.83
N LEU A 412 0.77 31.49 6.38
CA LEU A 412 0.85 30.15 5.79
C LEU A 412 -0.49 29.40 5.88
N ALA A 413 -1.22 29.53 6.98
CA ALA A 413 -2.56 28.95 7.11
C ALA A 413 -3.54 29.53 6.07
N ALA A 414 -3.53 30.86 5.88
CA ALA A 414 -4.35 31.51 4.87
C ALA A 414 -3.96 31.10 3.44
N ALA A 415 -2.67 31.05 3.12
CA ALA A 415 -2.16 30.60 1.82
C ALA A 415 -2.58 29.16 1.52
N LYS A 416 -2.42 28.24 2.50
CA LYS A 416 -2.86 26.85 2.36
C LYS A 416 -4.35 26.75 2.04
N LEU A 417 -5.20 27.58 2.65
CA LEU A 417 -6.64 27.58 2.38
C LEU A 417 -6.95 28.00 0.93
N VAL A 418 -6.29 29.04 0.43
CA VAL A 418 -6.43 29.50 -0.97
C VAL A 418 -6.00 28.39 -1.93
N LEU A 419 -4.81 27.82 -1.73
CA LEU A 419 -4.28 26.76 -2.59
C LEU A 419 -5.12 25.49 -2.52
N THR A 420 -5.62 25.09 -1.34
CA THR A 420 -6.52 23.94 -1.20
C THR A 420 -7.83 24.17 -1.97
N SER A 421 -8.40 25.37 -1.86
CA SER A 421 -9.64 25.74 -2.58
C SER A 421 -9.44 25.78 -4.10
N HIS A 422 -8.25 26.15 -4.56
CA HIS A 422 -7.90 26.10 -5.98
C HIS A 422 -7.71 24.65 -6.45
N ARG A 423 -6.96 23.84 -5.69
CA ARG A 423 -6.70 22.42 -6.01
C ARG A 423 -7.98 21.61 -6.14
N ALA A 424 -8.99 21.89 -5.31
CA ALA A 424 -10.29 21.23 -5.38
C ALA A 424 -11.04 21.40 -6.72
N LYS A 425 -10.60 22.33 -7.59
CA LYS A 425 -11.18 22.55 -8.94
C LYS A 425 -10.46 21.77 -10.04
N ARG A 426 -9.28 21.19 -9.74
CA ARG A 426 -8.54 20.34 -10.67
C ARG A 426 -9.29 19.02 -10.88
N PRO A 427 -9.10 18.34 -12.03
CA PRO A 427 -9.56 16.96 -12.17
C PRO A 427 -9.04 16.10 -11.01
N PRO A 428 -9.91 15.51 -10.18
CA PRO A 428 -9.45 14.72 -9.04
C PRO A 428 -8.78 13.42 -9.53
N PRO A 429 -7.85 12.85 -8.75
CA PRO A 429 -7.37 11.51 -8.99
C PRO A 429 -8.53 10.52 -8.98
N HIS A 430 -8.38 9.43 -9.74
CA HIS A 430 -9.34 8.34 -9.66
C HIS A 430 -9.33 7.74 -8.25
N ARG A 431 -10.50 7.37 -7.73
CA ARG A 431 -10.62 6.72 -6.42
C ARG A 431 -10.89 5.24 -6.62
N ASP A 432 -10.06 4.39 -6.03
CA ASP A 432 -10.42 2.98 -5.88
C ASP A 432 -11.54 2.88 -4.85
N ASP A 433 -12.78 2.79 -5.34
CA ASP A 433 -13.99 2.79 -4.54
C ASP A 433 -14.31 1.42 -3.92
N LYS A 434 -13.42 0.42 -4.04
CA LYS A 434 -13.54 -0.83 -3.28
C LYS A 434 -13.42 -0.56 -1.79
N ILE A 435 -14.26 -1.25 -1.02
CA ILE A 435 -14.13 -1.36 0.43
C ILE A 435 -13.46 -2.69 0.70
N VAL A 436 -12.21 -2.66 1.20
CA VAL A 436 -11.44 -3.87 1.55
C VAL A 436 -11.51 -4.08 3.06
N THR A 437 -11.89 -5.29 3.49
CA THR A 437 -12.12 -5.65 4.90
C THR A 437 -10.87 -5.43 5.75
N ALA A 438 -9.72 -5.97 5.32
CA ALA A 438 -8.45 -5.78 6.03
C ALA A 438 -8.14 -4.31 6.32
N TRP A 439 -8.22 -3.46 5.28
CA TRP A 439 -7.81 -2.06 5.37
C TRP A 439 -8.79 -1.21 6.17
N ASN A 440 -10.08 -1.51 6.07
CA ASN A 440 -11.09 -0.89 6.92
C ASN A 440 -10.91 -1.34 8.39
N GLY A 441 -10.49 -2.57 8.65
CA GLY A 441 -10.11 -3.03 9.99
C GLY A 441 -9.04 -2.15 10.64
N LEU A 442 -7.95 -1.87 9.91
CA LEU A 442 -6.91 -0.94 10.37
C LEU A 442 -7.47 0.48 10.59
N ALA A 443 -8.28 0.99 9.66
CA ALA A 443 -8.87 2.32 9.76
C ALA A 443 -9.81 2.46 10.97
N ILE A 444 -10.65 1.44 11.23
CA ILE A 444 -11.52 1.37 12.42
C ILE A 444 -10.68 1.52 13.70
N GLY A 445 -9.57 0.79 13.80
CA GLY A 445 -8.67 0.87 14.95
C GLY A 445 -8.06 2.26 15.13
N ALA A 446 -7.55 2.84 14.04
CA ALA A 446 -6.97 4.18 14.05
C ALA A 446 -7.99 5.26 14.46
N LEU A 447 -9.20 5.21 13.89
CA LEU A 447 -10.29 6.15 14.17
C LEU A 447 -10.83 6.01 15.59
N ALA A 448 -11.04 4.78 16.08
CA ALA A 448 -11.50 4.54 17.45
C ALA A 448 -10.48 5.06 18.47
N ARG A 449 -9.20 4.71 18.28
CA ARG A 449 -8.12 5.15 19.17
C ARG A 449 -7.89 6.66 19.11
N GLY A 450 -7.85 7.24 17.90
CA GLY A 450 -7.74 8.68 17.71
C GLY A 450 -8.92 9.45 18.29
N GLY A 451 -10.13 8.94 18.10
CA GLY A 451 -11.36 9.48 18.69
C GLY A 451 -11.30 9.54 20.21
N ARG A 452 -10.79 8.48 20.86
CA ARG A 452 -10.55 8.45 22.31
C ARG A 452 -9.51 9.48 22.74
N LEU A 453 -8.34 9.48 22.10
CA LEU A 453 -7.17 10.24 22.56
C LEU A 453 -7.31 11.75 22.31
N PHE A 454 -8.02 12.14 21.26
CA PHE A 454 -8.23 13.54 20.90
C PHE A 454 -9.62 14.08 21.25
N ASP A 455 -10.45 13.29 21.93
CA ASP A 455 -11.84 13.63 22.29
C ASP A 455 -12.68 14.02 21.06
N ARG A 456 -12.64 13.16 20.04
CA ARG A 456 -13.29 13.37 18.74
C ARG A 456 -14.38 12.33 18.51
N ALA A 457 -15.60 12.67 18.92
CA ALA A 457 -16.76 11.78 18.81
C ALA A 457 -17.08 11.35 17.37
N ASP A 458 -16.87 12.25 16.41
CA ASP A 458 -17.09 12.00 14.98
C ASP A 458 -16.19 10.88 14.43
N LEU A 459 -14.96 10.72 14.96
CA LEU A 459 -14.07 9.62 14.58
C LEU A 459 -14.56 8.27 15.15
N VAL A 460 -15.04 8.26 16.39
CA VAL A 460 -15.61 7.05 17.01
C VAL A 460 -16.88 6.61 16.28
N GLU A 461 -17.74 7.57 15.89
CA GLU A 461 -18.93 7.30 15.09
C GLU A 461 -18.59 6.75 13.71
N ALA A 462 -17.54 7.26 13.06
CA ALA A 462 -17.06 6.75 11.78
C ALA A 462 -16.50 5.32 11.90
N ALA A 463 -15.72 5.03 12.94
CA ALA A 463 -15.22 3.68 13.23
C ALA A 463 -16.39 2.69 13.43
N GLN A 464 -17.40 3.09 14.20
CA GLN A 464 -18.60 2.28 14.41
C GLN A 464 -19.41 2.05 13.13
N ALA A 465 -19.56 3.08 12.29
CA ALA A 465 -20.26 2.98 11.01
C ALA A 465 -19.55 2.01 10.05
N ALA A 466 -18.22 2.10 9.95
CA ALA A 466 -17.41 1.19 9.14
C ALA A 466 -17.50 -0.26 9.64
N ALA A 467 -17.36 -0.50 10.95
CA ALA A 467 -17.52 -1.84 11.52
C ALA A 467 -18.92 -2.42 11.26
N SER A 468 -19.97 -1.59 11.39
CA SER A 468 -21.35 -1.99 11.12
C SER A 468 -21.58 -2.32 9.65
N PHE A 469 -20.96 -1.56 8.73
CA PHE A 469 -20.99 -1.85 7.30
C PHE A 469 -20.37 -3.23 7.02
N LEU A 470 -19.15 -3.48 7.49
CA LEU A 470 -18.46 -4.75 7.26
C LEU A 470 -19.28 -5.93 7.82
N LYS A 471 -19.87 -5.78 9.01
CA LYS A 471 -20.71 -6.82 9.62
C LYS A 471 -21.97 -7.13 8.81
N ARG A 472 -22.57 -6.11 8.20
CA ARG A 472 -23.81 -6.24 7.42
C ARG A 472 -23.56 -6.80 6.04
N ASP A 473 -22.57 -6.25 5.33
CA ASP A 473 -22.43 -6.45 3.89
C ASP A 473 -21.33 -7.47 3.53
N LEU A 474 -20.37 -7.73 4.42
CA LEU A 474 -19.22 -8.60 4.18
C LEU A 474 -19.12 -9.81 5.13
N TRP A 475 -20.04 -9.96 6.07
CA TRP A 475 -20.16 -11.14 6.93
C TRP A 475 -21.54 -11.77 6.74
N ASP A 476 -21.62 -13.07 6.49
CA ASP A 476 -22.90 -13.80 6.38
C ASP A 476 -23.23 -14.71 7.57
N GLY A 477 -22.38 -14.72 8.60
CA GLY A 477 -22.50 -15.61 9.76
C GLY A 477 -21.62 -16.85 9.66
N GLU A 478 -21.07 -17.17 8.49
CA GLU A 478 -20.15 -18.30 8.29
C GLU A 478 -18.82 -17.83 7.73
N CYS A 479 -18.85 -17.03 6.66
CA CYS A 479 -17.69 -16.53 5.95
C CYS A 479 -17.63 -15.00 5.94
N LEU A 480 -16.41 -14.49 6.13
CA LEU A 480 -16.06 -13.10 5.87
C LEU A 480 -15.63 -12.98 4.42
N PHE A 481 -15.96 -11.86 3.78
CA PHE A 481 -15.59 -11.56 2.40
C PHE A 481 -14.57 -10.42 2.36
N ARG A 482 -13.71 -10.48 1.36
CA ARG A 482 -12.58 -9.56 1.25
C ARG A 482 -12.98 -8.15 0.86
N SER A 483 -13.85 -8.03 -0.14
CA SER A 483 -14.13 -6.74 -0.76
C SER A 483 -15.61 -6.53 -1.08
N TYR A 484 -16.01 -5.26 -1.08
CA TYR A 484 -17.31 -4.79 -1.55
C TYR A 484 -17.10 -3.67 -2.56
N ARG A 485 -17.84 -3.72 -3.67
CA ARG A 485 -18.02 -2.59 -4.57
C ARG A 485 -19.34 -2.73 -5.31
N GLN A 486 -20.32 -1.88 -4.99
CA GLN A 486 -21.74 -1.97 -5.39
C GLN A 486 -22.46 -3.23 -4.89
N HIS A 487 -21.79 -4.38 -4.89
CA HIS A 487 -22.16 -5.61 -4.22
C HIS A 487 -20.92 -6.28 -3.63
N ARG A 488 -21.16 -7.32 -2.84
CA ARG A 488 -20.11 -8.19 -2.28
C ARG A 488 -19.30 -8.84 -3.41
N GLY A 489 -17.97 -8.84 -3.29
CA GLY A 489 -17.06 -9.53 -4.19
C GLY A 489 -17.12 -11.06 -4.03
N SER A 490 -16.50 -11.78 -4.96
CA SER A 490 -16.50 -13.25 -4.98
C SER A 490 -15.43 -13.89 -4.09
N ALA A 491 -14.38 -13.14 -3.74
CA ALA A 491 -13.30 -13.64 -2.89
C ALA A 491 -13.71 -13.65 -1.40
N GLU A 492 -13.63 -14.83 -0.79
CA GLU A 492 -13.61 -14.96 0.66
C GLU A 492 -12.40 -14.25 1.27
N ALA A 493 -12.53 -13.86 2.53
CA ALA A 493 -11.50 -13.19 3.30
C ALA A 493 -10.26 -14.08 3.51
N PHE A 494 -9.09 -13.44 3.52
CA PHE A 494 -7.82 -14.07 3.88
C PHE A 494 -7.47 -13.77 5.35
N PRO A 495 -6.42 -14.38 5.93
CA PRO A 495 -6.01 -14.09 7.31
C PRO A 495 -5.89 -12.60 7.64
N ALA A 496 -5.33 -11.79 6.72
CA ALA A 496 -5.20 -10.35 6.90
C ALA A 496 -6.56 -9.66 7.17
N ASP A 497 -7.62 -10.06 6.45
CA ASP A 497 -8.96 -9.49 6.59
C ASP A 497 -9.54 -9.75 7.98
N TYR A 498 -9.39 -10.98 8.50
CA TYR A 498 -9.81 -11.32 9.85
C TYR A 498 -8.97 -10.58 10.89
N VAL A 499 -7.64 -10.70 10.82
CA VAL A 499 -6.73 -10.19 11.85
C VAL A 499 -6.83 -8.67 11.99
N PHE A 500 -6.87 -7.94 10.87
CA PHE A 500 -6.89 -6.49 10.94
C PHE A 500 -8.25 -5.99 11.41
N LEU A 501 -9.35 -6.66 11.02
CA LEU A 501 -10.68 -6.36 11.52
C LEU A 501 -10.79 -6.64 13.03
N ILE A 502 -10.31 -7.79 13.51
CA ILE A 502 -10.26 -8.12 14.93
C ILE A 502 -9.51 -7.03 15.71
N SER A 503 -8.35 -6.60 15.20
CA SER A 503 -7.55 -5.54 15.83
C SER A 503 -8.32 -4.22 15.95
N GLY A 504 -9.01 -3.82 14.87
CA GLY A 504 -9.88 -2.64 14.87
C GLY A 504 -11.07 -2.76 15.83
N LEU A 505 -11.72 -3.93 15.88
CA LEU A 505 -12.85 -4.19 16.76
C LEU A 505 -12.45 -4.15 18.25
N ILE A 506 -11.23 -4.60 18.60
CA ILE A 506 -10.71 -4.51 19.96
C ILE A 506 -10.55 -3.04 20.37
N GLU A 507 -9.97 -2.19 19.51
CA GLU A 507 -9.85 -0.75 19.78
C GLU A 507 -11.23 -0.07 19.86
N LEU A 508 -12.17 -0.46 18.99
CA LEU A 508 -13.55 0.05 19.00
C LEU A 508 -14.29 -0.35 20.28
N HIS A 509 -14.13 -1.60 20.74
CA HIS A 509 -14.71 -2.07 21.99
C HIS A 509 -14.24 -1.21 23.18
N ALA A 510 -12.96 -0.83 23.21
CA ALA A 510 -12.40 0.00 24.27
C ALA A 510 -13.00 1.42 24.37
N VAL A 511 -13.77 1.86 23.36
CA VAL A 511 -14.50 3.16 23.37
C VAL A 511 -16.03 3.01 23.29
N ARG A 512 -16.51 1.82 22.93
CA ARG A 512 -17.93 1.46 22.76
C ARG A 512 -18.17 0.01 23.25
N PRO A 513 -18.09 -0.25 24.57
CA PRO A 513 -18.14 -1.62 25.09
C PRO A 513 -19.48 -2.32 24.82
N ASP A 514 -20.59 -1.58 24.82
CA ASP A 514 -21.95 -2.12 24.66
C ASP A 514 -22.31 -2.50 23.20
N GLY A 515 -21.38 -2.36 22.25
CA GLY A 515 -21.66 -2.56 20.83
C GLY A 515 -21.61 -4.00 20.32
N GLY A 516 -21.31 -4.98 21.18
CA GLY A 516 -21.14 -6.37 20.76
C GLY A 516 -19.85 -6.63 19.95
N TRP A 517 -18.88 -5.71 20.03
CA TRP A 517 -17.68 -5.73 19.19
C TRP A 517 -16.66 -6.76 19.65
N LEU A 518 -16.52 -6.96 20.96
CA LEU A 518 -15.61 -7.97 21.52
C LEU A 518 -16.12 -9.38 21.18
N GLU A 519 -17.41 -9.63 21.33
CA GLU A 519 -18.03 -10.92 20.97
C GLU A 519 -17.81 -11.26 19.50
N TRP A 520 -17.97 -10.26 18.61
CA TRP A 520 -17.72 -10.46 17.19
C TRP A 520 -16.23 -10.66 16.89
N ALA A 521 -15.33 -9.92 17.53
CA ALA A 521 -13.89 -10.13 17.42
C ALA A 521 -13.48 -11.56 17.84
N THR A 522 -14.06 -12.08 18.93
CA THR A 522 -13.84 -13.45 19.39
C THR A 522 -14.40 -14.48 18.40
N GLU A 523 -15.57 -14.24 17.83
CA GLU A 523 -16.15 -15.11 16.80
C GLU A 523 -15.23 -15.19 15.57
N LEU A 524 -14.77 -14.05 15.08
CA LEU A 524 -13.84 -13.95 13.95
C LEU A 524 -12.50 -14.64 14.26
N GLN A 525 -11.95 -14.49 15.46
CA GLN A 525 -10.71 -15.15 15.88
C GLN A 525 -10.87 -16.69 15.83
N ARG A 526 -11.97 -17.23 16.34
CA ARG A 526 -12.24 -18.68 16.26
C ARG A 526 -12.36 -19.18 14.82
N LYS A 527 -12.92 -18.38 13.91
CA LYS A 527 -12.99 -18.73 12.47
C LYS A 527 -11.63 -18.67 11.81
N LEU A 528 -10.82 -17.67 12.14
CA LEU A 528 -9.44 -17.57 11.69
C LEU A 528 -8.64 -18.80 12.10
N ASP A 529 -8.70 -19.19 13.38
CA ASP A 529 -8.02 -20.38 13.92
C ASP A 529 -8.48 -21.66 13.21
N ALA A 530 -9.79 -21.85 13.07
CA ALA A 530 -10.34 -23.05 12.45
C ALA A 530 -10.00 -23.19 10.96
N SER A 531 -9.83 -22.09 10.25
CA SER A 531 -9.75 -22.09 8.78
C SER A 531 -8.33 -21.92 8.23
N PHE A 532 -7.45 -21.24 8.98
CA PHE A 532 -6.15 -20.81 8.46
C PHE A 532 -4.95 -21.21 9.32
N TRP A 533 -5.14 -21.71 10.54
CA TRP A 533 -4.02 -22.21 11.36
C TRP A 533 -3.44 -23.49 10.75
N ASP A 534 -2.12 -23.52 10.57
CA ASP A 534 -1.37 -24.68 10.10
C ASP A 534 -0.38 -25.14 11.19
N ASP A 535 -0.66 -26.27 11.83
CA ASP A 535 0.18 -26.83 12.90
C ASP A 535 1.61 -27.17 12.44
N ALA A 536 1.79 -27.56 11.18
CA ALA A 536 3.11 -27.91 10.65
C ALA A 536 3.97 -26.66 10.44
N ARG A 537 3.34 -25.50 10.23
CA ARG A 537 4.00 -24.19 10.03
C ARG A 537 3.94 -23.28 11.26
N ALA A 538 3.21 -23.68 12.31
CA ALA A 538 2.96 -22.91 13.52
C ALA A 538 2.55 -21.46 13.22
N GLY A 539 1.57 -21.28 12.34
CA GLY A 539 1.07 -19.97 11.97
C GLY A 539 -0.11 -20.01 11.00
N TYR A 540 -0.69 -18.84 10.77
CA TYR A 540 -1.78 -18.64 9.81
C TYR A 540 -1.22 -18.59 8.39
N VAL A 541 -1.80 -19.39 7.51
CA VAL A 541 -1.45 -19.48 6.09
C VAL A 541 -2.54 -18.84 5.22
N MET A 542 -2.16 -18.25 4.08
CA MET A 542 -3.12 -17.56 3.20
C MET A 542 -4.21 -18.51 2.68
N ARG A 543 -3.84 -19.76 2.36
CA ARG A 543 -4.77 -20.82 1.97
C ARG A 543 -4.34 -22.17 2.57
N PRO A 544 -5.28 -22.99 3.07
CA PRO A 544 -4.96 -24.30 3.58
C PRO A 544 -4.67 -25.29 2.44
N GLY A 545 -3.46 -25.83 2.42
CA GLY A 545 -3.06 -26.93 1.54
C GLY A 545 -2.88 -26.59 0.06
N LEU A 546 -2.32 -27.54 -0.69
CA LEU A 546 -2.16 -27.46 -2.15
C LEU A 546 -3.41 -28.03 -2.82
N SER A 547 -4.35 -27.18 -3.20
CA SER A 547 -5.57 -27.59 -3.90
C SER A 547 -6.06 -26.51 -4.86
N GLY A 548 -6.70 -26.93 -5.94
CA GLY A 548 -7.21 -26.02 -6.98
C GLY A 548 -6.10 -25.09 -7.50
N GLU A 549 -6.30 -23.80 -7.29
CA GLU A 549 -5.40 -22.73 -7.74
C GLU A 549 -4.19 -22.50 -6.82
N THR A 550 -4.13 -23.16 -5.65
CA THR A 550 -3.07 -22.96 -4.66
C THR A 550 -1.81 -23.75 -5.01
N LEU A 551 -0.81 -23.06 -5.56
CA LEU A 551 0.46 -23.69 -5.91
C LEU A 551 1.48 -23.71 -4.77
N MET A 552 1.27 -22.89 -3.74
CA MET A 552 2.15 -22.78 -2.58
C MET A 552 1.33 -22.42 -1.34
N VAL A 553 1.67 -23.03 -0.21
CA VAL A 553 1.11 -22.65 1.10
C VAL A 553 2.02 -21.61 1.71
N ILE A 554 1.55 -20.36 1.76
CA ILE A 554 2.32 -19.20 2.21
C ILE A 554 1.89 -18.86 3.63
N ARG A 555 2.86 -18.83 4.54
CA ARG A 555 2.73 -18.20 5.86
C ARG A 555 3.36 -16.82 5.78
N GLU A 556 2.56 -15.77 5.82
CA GLU A 556 3.08 -14.39 5.75
C GLU A 556 3.77 -14.04 7.08
N ASP A 557 5.10 -13.94 7.07
CA ASP A 557 5.94 -13.68 8.25
C ASP A 557 6.84 -12.44 8.10
N TYR A 558 6.53 -11.58 7.11
CA TYR A 558 7.24 -10.34 6.84
C TYR A 558 6.31 -9.12 6.93
N ASP A 559 6.70 -8.13 7.74
CA ASP A 559 6.04 -6.81 7.81
C ASP A 559 6.56 -5.89 6.68
N GLY A 560 5.77 -5.84 5.59
CA GLY A 560 6.02 -5.03 4.41
C GLY A 560 5.30 -3.68 4.47
N ALA A 561 4.55 -3.35 3.41
CA ALA A 561 3.65 -2.20 3.39
C ALA A 561 2.42 -2.43 4.28
N GLU A 562 1.93 -3.66 4.31
CA GLU A 562 0.90 -4.13 5.23
C GLU A 562 1.57 -4.93 6.37
N PRO A 563 1.02 -4.91 7.60
CA PRO A 563 1.52 -5.75 8.69
C PRO A 563 1.37 -7.23 8.35
N SER A 564 2.27 -8.07 8.85
CA SER A 564 2.09 -9.52 8.78
C SER A 564 0.81 -9.92 9.54
N PRO A 565 -0.09 -10.73 8.95
CA PRO A 565 -1.23 -11.28 9.67
C PRO A 565 -0.81 -12.11 10.89
N ASN A 566 0.31 -12.82 10.83
CA ASN A 566 0.82 -13.60 11.96
C ASN A 566 1.29 -12.72 13.11
N HIS A 567 1.92 -11.58 12.82
CA HIS A 567 2.27 -10.59 13.83
C HIS A 567 1.01 -10.06 14.53
N LEU A 568 0.08 -9.46 13.78
CA LEU A 568 -1.10 -8.85 14.40
C LEU A 568 -2.03 -9.89 15.04
N ALA A 569 -2.06 -11.13 14.57
CA ALA A 569 -2.82 -12.20 15.23
C ALA A 569 -2.26 -12.50 16.62
N ALA A 570 -0.93 -12.56 16.76
CA ALA A 570 -0.31 -12.73 18.06
C ALA A 570 -0.64 -11.56 19.01
N GLU A 571 -0.61 -10.32 18.51
CA GLU A 571 -1.02 -9.14 19.29
C GLU A 571 -2.50 -9.22 19.72
N ASN A 572 -3.39 -9.59 18.79
CA ASN A 572 -4.82 -9.73 19.06
C ASN A 572 -5.09 -10.82 20.11
N LEU A 573 -4.47 -11.99 20.00
CA LEU A 573 -4.62 -13.09 20.96
C LEU A 573 -4.19 -12.67 22.37
N LEU A 574 -3.07 -11.96 22.50
CA LEU A 574 -2.63 -11.43 23.80
C LEU A 574 -3.64 -10.44 24.38
N LYS A 575 -4.23 -9.57 23.55
CA LYS A 575 -5.28 -8.63 23.99
C LYS A 575 -6.57 -9.35 24.37
N LEU A 576 -7.01 -10.31 23.56
CA LEU A 576 -8.22 -11.09 23.81
C LEU A 576 -8.10 -11.93 25.08
N ALA A 577 -6.95 -12.57 25.33
CA ALA A 577 -6.68 -13.31 26.56
C ALA A 577 -6.90 -12.43 27.82
N VAL A 578 -6.39 -11.20 27.80
CA VAL A 578 -6.58 -10.23 28.89
C VAL A 578 -8.03 -9.76 29.00
N LEU A 579 -8.72 -9.53 27.87
CA LEU A 579 -10.09 -9.01 27.87
C LEU A 579 -11.15 -10.07 28.22
N LEU A 580 -10.86 -11.34 27.97
CA LEU A 580 -11.79 -12.47 28.19
C LEU A 580 -11.49 -13.25 29.48
N ASP A 581 -10.44 -12.88 30.22
CA ASP A 581 -9.91 -13.66 31.35
C ASP A 581 -9.58 -15.13 30.97
N GLU A 582 -9.20 -15.37 29.72
CA GLU A 582 -8.79 -16.68 29.19
C GLU A 582 -7.25 -16.75 29.21
N ALA A 583 -6.68 -17.74 29.90
CA ALA A 583 -5.24 -17.90 30.13
C ALA A 583 -4.51 -18.65 29.00
#